data_AF-A0A3N1B3H8-F1
#
_entry.id   AF-A0A3N1B3H8-F1
#
_cell.length_a   1.000
_cell.length_b   1.000
_cell.length_c   1.000
_cell.angle_alpha   90.00
_cell.angle_beta   90.00
_cell.angle_gamma   90.00
#
_symmetry.space_group_name_H-M   'P 1'
#
loop_
_entity.id
_entity.type
_entity.pdbx_description
1 polymer ?
#
loop_
_entity_poly.entity_id
_entity_poly.type
_entity_poly.pdbx_seq_one_letter_code
_entity_poly.pdbx_strand_id
1 'polypeptide(L)'
;MWENPDTYHSVTVSIGGPGTAASGELPTESAYGETEPGPDGIRFAPGGFAEFIVGDRACEVQVVAPDADRDVTVELIGLIRNRMSTAGTSTGLPSGFPDDSAVTGQAPPASTETEPPAAPALINACDLVTQQEAEQLAGTPLDAPRQVEATCTFTSPPSGPTAQVEVFVGPGAKKILDINRELGHEFRELRGVGDEAYAEDNNVYVHTSGQWVSIRLVLLNDPAENRQPLEDLARVVAGRL
;
A
#
# COMPACT_ATOMS: atom_id res chain seq x y z
N MET A 1 3.58 -3.34 8.48
CA MET A 1 4.89 -2.69 8.62
C MET A 1 5.19 -2.53 10.10
N TRP A 2 6.42 -2.84 10.49
CA TRP A 2 6.98 -2.55 11.80
C TRP A 2 8.26 -1.76 11.61
N GLU A 3 8.55 -0.82 12.50
CA GLU A 3 9.76 -0.01 12.50
C GLU A 3 10.31 0.13 13.92
N ASN A 4 11.63 0.12 14.03
CA ASN A 4 12.33 0.46 15.26
C ASN A 4 12.63 1.97 15.27
N PRO A 5 12.08 2.75 16.22
CA PRO A 5 12.21 4.21 16.22
C PRO A 5 13.63 4.71 16.53
N ASP A 6 14.48 3.87 17.12
CA ASP A 6 15.84 4.25 17.51
C ASP A 6 16.86 4.00 16.39
N THR A 7 16.57 3.03 15.52
CA THR A 7 17.52 2.56 14.48
C THR A 7 16.98 2.72 13.06
N TYR A 8 15.71 3.09 12.91
CA TYR A 8 14.98 3.13 11.63
C TYR A 8 15.03 1.82 10.85
N HIS A 9 15.31 0.70 11.54
CA HIS A 9 15.17 -0.62 10.95
C HIS A 9 13.70 -0.90 10.75
N SER A 10 13.31 -1.34 9.56
CA SER A 10 11.91 -1.64 9.28
C SER A 10 11.72 -2.99 8.62
N VAL A 11 10.56 -3.59 8.91
CA VAL A 11 10.09 -4.84 8.33
C VAL A 11 8.68 -4.62 7.82
N THR A 12 8.50 -4.72 6.50
CA THR A 12 7.19 -4.72 5.87
C THR A 12 6.90 -6.11 5.35
N VAL A 13 5.73 -6.66 5.71
CA VAL A 13 5.26 -7.95 5.19
C VAL A 13 3.98 -7.67 4.41
N SER A 14 3.96 -8.05 3.14
CA SER A 14 2.76 -8.00 2.30
C SER A 14 2.33 -9.43 1.98
N ILE A 15 1.08 -9.75 2.29
CA ILE A 15 0.48 -11.05 2.01
C ILE A 15 -0.39 -10.93 0.77
N GLY A 16 0.00 -11.60 -0.32
CA GLY A 16 -0.78 -11.59 -1.55
C GLY A 16 -2.18 -12.18 -1.38
N GLY A 17 -3.09 -11.79 -2.27
CA GLY A 17 -4.42 -12.37 -2.34
C GLY A 17 -4.39 -13.87 -2.69
N PRO A 18 -5.44 -14.65 -2.36
CA PRO A 18 -5.58 -16.02 -2.86
C PRO A 18 -5.42 -16.09 -4.38
N GLY A 19 -4.84 -17.18 -4.89
CA GLY A 19 -4.63 -17.43 -6.32
C GLY A 19 -3.51 -16.65 -6.99
N THR A 20 -2.84 -15.72 -6.30
CA THR A 20 -1.72 -14.95 -6.86
C THR A 20 -0.49 -15.81 -7.19
N ALA A 21 -0.40 -17.00 -6.60
CA ALA A 21 0.56 -18.05 -6.93
C ALA A 21 -0.18 -19.39 -7.14
N ALA A 22 -1.27 -19.41 -7.92
CA ALA A 22 -2.11 -20.60 -8.11
C ALA A 22 -1.36 -21.81 -8.70
N SER A 23 -0.32 -21.57 -9.51
CA SER A 23 0.55 -22.62 -10.05
C SER A 23 1.59 -23.14 -9.04
N GLY A 24 1.61 -22.60 -7.82
CA GLY A 24 2.68 -22.85 -6.86
C GLY A 24 4.00 -22.18 -7.25
N GLU A 25 3.95 -21.20 -8.15
CA GLU A 25 5.10 -20.41 -8.60
C GLU A 25 4.83 -18.92 -8.38
N LEU A 26 5.90 -18.16 -8.11
CA LEU A 26 5.83 -16.70 -8.08
C LEU A 26 5.57 -16.17 -9.49
N PRO A 27 4.97 -14.98 -9.64
CA PRO A 27 4.93 -14.28 -10.91
C PRO A 27 6.31 -14.25 -11.57
N THR A 28 6.36 -14.52 -12.88
CA THR A 28 7.63 -14.68 -13.62
C THR A 28 8.54 -13.48 -13.44
N GLU A 29 7.97 -12.28 -13.49
CA GLU A 29 8.69 -11.02 -13.27
C GLU A 29 8.48 -10.55 -11.83
N SER A 30 9.53 -9.95 -11.25
CA SER A 30 9.39 -9.21 -9.99
C SER A 30 9.04 -7.76 -10.30
N ALA A 31 8.17 -7.17 -9.47
CA ALA A 31 7.88 -5.75 -9.53
C ALA A 31 9.09 -4.87 -9.19
N TYR A 32 10.14 -5.44 -8.59
CA TYR A 32 11.29 -4.71 -8.06
C TYR A 32 12.54 -4.78 -8.95
N GLY A 33 12.50 -5.53 -10.05
CA GLY A 33 13.58 -5.63 -11.04
C GLY A 33 14.25 -7.00 -11.09
N GLU A 34 15.54 -7.02 -11.44
CA GLU A 34 16.32 -8.26 -11.56
C GLU A 34 16.46 -8.95 -10.21
N THR A 35 16.25 -10.27 -10.20
CA THR A 35 16.19 -11.05 -8.98
C THR A 35 17.28 -12.09 -8.89
N GLU A 36 17.61 -12.45 -7.65
CA GLU A 36 18.53 -13.54 -7.34
C GLU A 36 17.78 -14.69 -6.65
N PRO A 37 18.06 -15.95 -7.01
CA PRO A 37 17.44 -17.08 -6.35
C PRO A 37 17.90 -17.19 -4.88
N GLY A 38 16.96 -17.44 -3.99
CA GLY A 38 17.18 -17.78 -2.59
C GLY A 38 16.80 -19.23 -2.27
N PRO A 39 17.01 -19.66 -1.02
CA PRO A 39 16.59 -21.00 -0.58
C PRO A 39 15.06 -21.12 -0.52
N ASP A 40 14.55 -22.36 -0.50
CA ASP A 40 13.14 -22.66 -0.21
C ASP A 40 12.11 -21.89 -1.07
N GLY A 41 12.43 -21.69 -2.35
CA GLY A 41 11.57 -20.97 -3.29
C GLY A 41 11.42 -19.47 -2.98
N ILE A 42 12.35 -18.91 -2.19
CA ILE A 42 12.49 -17.48 -1.97
C ILE A 42 13.22 -16.89 -3.18
N ARG A 43 12.81 -15.70 -3.59
CA ARG A 43 13.46 -14.90 -4.63
C ARG A 43 13.82 -13.54 -4.03
N PHE A 44 15.10 -13.16 -4.05
CA PHE A 44 15.55 -11.87 -3.55
C PHE A 44 15.48 -10.82 -4.66
N ALA A 45 14.92 -9.67 -4.34
CA ALA A 45 14.78 -8.55 -5.25
C ALA A 45 15.45 -7.28 -4.69
N PRO A 46 15.77 -6.28 -5.54
CA PRO A 46 16.45 -5.06 -5.12
C PRO A 46 15.65 -4.29 -4.06
N GLY A 47 16.33 -3.55 -3.18
CA GLY A 47 15.67 -2.73 -2.15
C GLY A 47 15.31 -3.47 -0.86
N GLY A 48 15.94 -4.62 -0.61
CA GLY A 48 15.73 -5.41 0.61
C GLY A 48 14.49 -6.30 0.55
N PHE A 49 13.97 -6.57 -0.65
CA PHE A 49 12.79 -7.40 -0.86
C PHE A 49 13.15 -8.88 -0.97
N ALA A 50 12.30 -9.72 -0.42
CA ALA A 50 12.29 -11.15 -0.63
C ALA A 50 10.85 -11.61 -0.89
N GLU A 51 10.64 -12.19 -2.07
CA GLU A 51 9.35 -12.72 -2.52
C GLU A 51 9.31 -14.22 -2.25
N PHE A 52 8.17 -14.73 -1.81
CA PHE A 52 8.00 -16.13 -1.42
C PHE A 52 6.54 -16.56 -1.49
N ILE A 53 6.30 -17.87 -1.57
CA ILE A 53 4.95 -18.42 -1.64
C ILE A 53 4.49 -18.93 -0.27
N VAL A 54 3.21 -18.71 0.03
CA VAL A 54 2.49 -19.36 1.12
C VAL A 54 1.14 -19.88 0.60
N GLY A 55 1.01 -21.20 0.45
CA GLY A 55 -0.18 -21.79 -0.19
C GLY A 55 -0.28 -21.38 -1.65
N ASP A 56 -1.37 -20.72 -2.04
CA ASP A 56 -1.63 -20.18 -3.38
C ASP A 56 -1.36 -18.67 -3.48
N ARG A 57 -0.61 -18.10 -2.51
CA ARG A 57 -0.35 -16.66 -2.40
C ARG A 57 1.11 -16.33 -2.68
N ALA A 58 1.34 -15.33 -3.53
CA ALA A 58 2.63 -14.66 -3.68
C ALA A 58 2.76 -13.59 -2.59
N CYS A 59 3.69 -13.77 -1.66
CA CYS A 59 3.95 -12.89 -0.55
C CYS A 59 5.31 -12.23 -0.70
N GLU A 60 5.54 -11.17 0.03
CA GLU A 60 6.82 -10.47 0.07
C GLU A 60 7.12 -9.96 1.48
N VAL A 61 8.40 -9.83 1.76
CA VAL A 61 8.91 -9.10 2.91
C VAL A 61 9.98 -8.12 2.43
N GLN A 62 9.91 -6.89 2.94
CA GLN A 62 10.98 -5.91 2.82
C GLN A 62 11.65 -5.76 4.18
N VAL A 63 12.96 -5.92 4.22
CA VAL A 63 13.78 -5.64 5.40
C VAL A 63 14.72 -4.49 5.06
N VAL A 64 14.61 -3.40 5.79
CA VAL A 64 15.50 -2.24 5.67
C VAL A 64 16.35 -2.16 6.93
N ALA A 65 17.64 -2.49 6.79
CA ALA A 65 18.66 -2.34 7.82
C ALA A 65 20.05 -2.26 7.14
N PRO A 66 21.03 -1.54 7.73
CA PRO A 66 22.39 -1.44 7.19
C PRO A 66 23.10 -2.79 7.10
N ASP A 67 22.77 -3.72 8.02
CA ASP A 67 23.31 -5.08 8.07
C ASP A 67 22.22 -6.12 7.78
N ALA A 68 21.27 -5.81 6.89
CA ALA A 68 20.19 -6.73 6.55
C ALA A 68 20.75 -8.07 6.01
N ASP A 69 20.75 -9.09 6.87
CA ASP A 69 21.24 -10.42 6.56
C ASP A 69 20.16 -11.24 5.84
N ARG A 70 20.53 -11.85 4.71
CA ARG A 70 19.64 -12.74 3.95
C ARG A 70 19.23 -13.94 4.78
N ASP A 71 20.11 -14.46 5.63
CA ASP A 71 19.81 -15.63 6.47
C ASP A 71 18.73 -15.32 7.51
N VAL A 72 18.79 -14.13 8.12
CA VAL A 72 17.75 -13.64 9.04
C VAL A 72 16.43 -13.40 8.31
N THR A 73 16.50 -12.89 7.08
CA THR A 73 15.31 -12.69 6.23
C THR A 73 14.65 -14.04 5.88
N VAL A 74 15.45 -15.06 5.57
CA VAL A 74 14.96 -16.43 5.33
C VAL A 74 14.31 -17.01 6.59
N GLU A 75 14.91 -16.82 7.77
CA GLU A 75 14.32 -17.27 9.05
C GLU A 75 12.96 -16.61 9.29
N LEU A 76 12.85 -15.29 9.09
CA LEU A 76 11.59 -14.56 9.20
C LEU A 76 10.52 -15.10 8.24
N ILE A 77 10.88 -15.37 6.99
CA ILE A 77 9.96 -15.99 6.00
C ILE A 77 9.48 -17.36 6.48
N GLY A 78 10.37 -18.16 7.07
CA GLY A 78 10.01 -19.44 7.69
C GLY A 78 8.97 -19.29 8.80
N LEU A 79 9.13 -18.29 9.67
CA LEU A 79 8.16 -17.98 10.72
C LEU A 79 6.80 -17.55 10.15
N ILE A 80 6.79 -16.73 9.10
CA ILE A 80 5.56 -16.30 8.41
C ILE A 80 4.83 -17.51 7.81
N ARG A 81 5.55 -18.36 7.07
CA ARG A 81 5.01 -19.60 6.48
C ARG A 81 4.39 -20.51 7.54
N ASN A 82 5.08 -20.71 8.66
CA ASN A 82 4.59 -21.56 9.75
C ASN A 82 3.31 -20.99 10.40
N ARG A 83 3.30 -19.67 10.65
CA ARG A 83 2.14 -19.00 11.25
C ARG A 83 0.90 -19.04 10.35
N MET A 84 1.10 -18.86 9.05
CA MET A 84 0.01 -18.91 8.07
C MET A 84 -0.48 -20.35 7.83
N SER A 85 0.39 -21.34 7.94
CA SER A 85 0.01 -22.76 7.82
C SER A 85 -0.77 -23.25 9.04
N THR A 86 -0.40 -22.80 10.24
CA THR A 86 -1.09 -23.15 11.50
C THR A 86 -2.47 -22.51 11.64
N ALA A 87 -2.69 -21.33 11.02
CA ALA A 87 -4.00 -20.70 10.92
C ALA A 87 -5.00 -21.46 10.01
N GLY A 88 -4.54 -22.44 9.22
CA GLY A 88 -5.36 -23.27 8.34
C GLY A 88 -6.09 -24.44 9.02
N THR A 89 -5.90 -24.66 10.33
CA THR A 89 -6.53 -25.79 11.05
C THR A 89 -7.85 -25.38 11.73
N SER A 90 -8.77 -24.79 10.98
CA SER A 90 -10.20 -24.77 11.36
C SER A 90 -10.97 -25.61 10.33
N THR A 91 -10.80 -26.92 10.45
CA THR A 91 -11.65 -27.91 9.77
C THR A 91 -12.71 -28.36 10.77
N GLY A 92 -13.99 -28.07 10.49
CA GLY A 92 -15.07 -28.64 11.28
C GLY A 92 -16.44 -28.02 11.04
N LEU A 93 -16.98 -28.10 9.83
CA LEU A 93 -18.44 -28.18 9.67
C LEU A 93 -18.80 -29.66 9.48
N PRO A 94 -19.55 -30.29 10.41
CA PRO A 94 -19.98 -31.67 10.23
C PRO A 94 -21.03 -31.72 9.11
N SER A 95 -20.73 -32.52 8.09
CA SER A 95 -21.73 -32.99 7.13
C SER A 95 -22.66 -33.98 7.83
N GLY A 96 -23.95 -33.64 7.92
CA GLY A 96 -24.98 -34.59 8.29
C GLY A 96 -26.30 -33.88 8.63
N PHE A 97 -27.29 -33.99 7.75
CA PHE A 97 -28.63 -34.57 7.98
C PHE A 97 -29.53 -34.30 6.73
N PRO A 98 -30.56 -35.12 6.49
CA PRO A 98 -30.97 -35.59 5.16
C PRO A 98 -32.09 -34.77 4.49
N ASP A 99 -32.30 -35.03 3.20
CA ASP A 99 -33.49 -34.66 2.42
C ASP A 99 -34.79 -35.07 3.14
N ASP A 100 -35.72 -34.13 3.36
CA ASP A 100 -37.09 -34.23 2.84
C ASP A 100 -37.91 -32.91 3.00
N SER A 101 -38.47 -32.47 1.87
CA SER A 101 -39.76 -31.80 1.62
C SER A 101 -40.34 -30.65 2.51
N ALA A 102 -40.47 -29.51 1.81
CA ALA A 102 -41.66 -28.65 1.65
C ALA A 102 -42.29 -27.89 2.85
N VAL A 103 -42.13 -26.55 2.85
CA VAL A 103 -43.18 -25.58 3.21
C VAL A 103 -43.12 -24.38 2.25
N THR A 104 -44.24 -24.15 1.56
CA THR A 104 -44.57 -22.95 0.77
C THR A 104 -44.68 -21.70 1.62
N GLY A 105 -44.07 -20.59 1.20
CA GLY A 105 -44.24 -19.27 1.82
C GLY A 105 -43.70 -18.13 0.96
N GLN A 106 -44.54 -17.62 0.05
CA GLN A 106 -44.64 -16.25 -0.45
C GLN A 106 -43.35 -15.51 -0.90
N ALA A 107 -43.25 -15.25 -2.21
CA ALA A 107 -42.22 -14.37 -2.78
C ALA A 107 -42.35 -12.93 -2.23
N PRO A 108 -41.25 -12.31 -1.76
CA PRO A 108 -41.20 -10.87 -1.52
C PRO A 108 -41.41 -10.12 -2.84
N PRO A 109 -41.98 -8.89 -2.83
CA PRO A 109 -42.09 -8.10 -4.05
C PRO A 109 -40.69 -7.87 -4.63
N ALA A 110 -40.60 -7.87 -5.95
CA ALA A 110 -39.38 -7.52 -6.67
C ALA A 110 -38.91 -6.15 -6.20
N SER A 111 -37.84 -6.12 -5.41
CA SER A 111 -37.05 -4.92 -5.21
C SER A 111 -36.57 -4.50 -6.58
N THR A 112 -37.00 -3.33 -7.04
CA THR A 112 -36.31 -2.60 -8.09
C THR A 112 -34.89 -2.41 -7.60
N GLU A 113 -33.98 -3.24 -8.09
CA GLU A 113 -32.55 -3.07 -7.87
C GLU A 113 -32.17 -1.81 -8.65
N THR A 114 -32.13 -0.69 -7.92
CA THR A 114 -31.49 0.52 -8.40
C THR A 114 -30.08 0.12 -8.81
N GLU A 115 -29.78 0.27 -10.10
CA GLU A 115 -28.46 0.05 -10.67
C GLU A 115 -27.41 0.71 -9.75
N PRO A 116 -26.38 -0.03 -9.30
CA PRO A 116 -25.30 0.54 -8.51
C PRO A 116 -24.79 1.81 -9.20
N PRO A 117 -24.58 2.91 -8.45
CA PRO A 117 -24.04 4.12 -9.05
C PRO A 117 -22.78 3.74 -9.82
N ALA A 118 -22.65 4.27 -11.04
CA ALA A 118 -21.45 4.08 -11.86
C ALA A 118 -20.22 4.28 -10.97
N ALA A 119 -19.32 3.29 -10.95
CA ALA A 119 -18.09 3.40 -10.18
C ALA A 119 -17.39 4.70 -10.59
N PRO A 120 -16.95 5.53 -9.61
CA PRO A 120 -16.27 6.77 -9.94
C PRO A 120 -15.10 6.47 -10.87
N ALA A 121 -14.90 7.33 -11.88
CA ALA A 121 -13.79 7.18 -12.80
C ALA A 121 -12.50 7.07 -11.98
N LEU A 122 -11.74 6.00 -12.22
CA LEU A 122 -10.45 5.78 -11.57
C LEU A 122 -9.50 6.90 -12.00
N ILE A 123 -9.27 7.85 -11.10
CA ILE A 123 -8.29 8.90 -11.30
C ILE A 123 -6.91 8.25 -11.32
N ASN A 124 -6.13 8.54 -12.36
CA ASN A 124 -4.76 8.08 -12.44
C ASN A 124 -3.88 8.90 -11.48
N ALA A 125 -3.18 8.21 -10.58
CA ALA A 125 -2.36 8.85 -9.57
C ALA A 125 -1.22 9.70 -10.17
N CYS A 126 -0.62 9.25 -11.28
CA CYS A 126 0.46 9.98 -11.95
C CYS A 126 0.00 11.23 -12.71
N ASP A 127 -1.31 11.40 -12.91
CA ASP A 127 -1.87 12.62 -13.52
C ASP A 127 -2.13 13.72 -12.47
N LEU A 128 -2.12 13.37 -11.17
CA LEU A 128 -2.43 14.31 -10.09
C LEU A 128 -1.25 15.18 -9.69
N VAL A 129 -0.02 14.70 -9.84
CA VAL A 129 1.22 15.43 -9.51
C VAL A 129 2.15 15.34 -10.70
N THR A 130 2.64 16.48 -11.17
CA THR A 130 3.60 16.52 -12.28
C THR A 130 5.02 16.22 -11.79
N GLN A 131 5.90 15.82 -12.71
CA GLN A 131 7.34 15.66 -12.42
C GLN A 131 7.92 16.91 -11.74
N GLN A 132 7.62 18.10 -12.28
CA GLN A 132 8.16 19.35 -11.76
C GLN A 132 7.69 19.65 -10.34
N GLU A 133 6.43 19.36 -10.02
CA GLU A 133 5.88 19.56 -8.67
C GLU A 133 6.48 18.57 -7.67
N ALA A 134 6.67 17.31 -8.08
CA ALA A 134 7.34 16.31 -7.25
C ALA A 134 8.80 16.70 -6.97
N GLU A 135 9.54 17.15 -7.98
CA GLU A 135 10.91 17.64 -7.82
C GLU A 135 10.99 18.92 -6.98
N GLN A 136 10.01 19.81 -7.12
CA GLN A 136 9.93 21.02 -6.30
C GLN A 136 9.65 20.68 -4.84
N LEU A 137 8.76 19.71 -4.58
CA LEU A 137 8.50 19.20 -3.25
C LEU A 137 9.74 18.51 -2.66
N ALA A 138 10.44 17.70 -3.45
CA ALA A 138 11.62 16.95 -3.02
C ALA A 138 12.90 17.80 -2.92
N GLY A 139 12.94 18.97 -3.56
CA GLY A 139 14.12 19.84 -3.64
C GLY A 139 15.28 19.24 -4.45
N THR A 140 15.04 18.19 -5.23
CA THR A 140 16.05 17.47 -6.02
C THR A 140 15.43 16.82 -7.26
N PRO A 141 16.20 16.56 -8.34
CA PRO A 141 15.69 15.81 -9.48
C PRO A 141 15.24 14.40 -9.09
N LEU A 142 14.13 13.95 -9.68
CA LEU A 142 13.57 12.62 -9.48
C LEU A 142 13.55 11.86 -10.81
N ASP A 143 13.54 10.54 -10.75
CA ASP A 143 13.23 9.70 -11.89
C ASP A 143 11.78 9.91 -12.36
N ALA A 144 11.49 9.49 -13.58
CA ALA A 144 10.15 9.56 -14.14
C ALA A 144 9.12 8.80 -13.27
N PRO A 145 7.87 9.28 -13.18
CA PRO A 145 6.85 8.65 -12.36
C PRO A 145 6.60 7.21 -12.79
N ARG A 146 6.43 6.34 -11.80
CA ARG A 146 6.03 4.95 -12.00
C ARG A 146 4.65 4.73 -11.40
N GLN A 147 3.69 4.36 -12.24
CA GLN A 147 2.37 3.93 -11.79
C GLN A 147 2.46 2.48 -11.30
N VAL A 148 2.03 2.24 -10.07
CA VAL A 148 1.88 0.91 -9.47
C VAL A 148 0.48 0.84 -8.88
N GLU A 149 -0.42 0.09 -9.52
CA GLU A 149 -1.84 0.00 -9.14
C GLU A 149 -2.52 1.37 -9.00
N ALA A 150 -2.94 1.77 -7.79
CA ALA A 150 -3.56 3.05 -7.48
C ALA A 150 -2.56 4.09 -6.93
N THR A 151 -1.26 3.83 -7.08
CA THR A 151 -0.16 4.66 -6.58
C THR A 151 0.70 5.16 -7.72
N CYS A 152 1.18 6.40 -7.58
CA CYS A 152 2.27 6.93 -8.40
C CYS A 152 3.48 7.22 -7.52
N THR A 153 4.67 6.80 -7.97
CA THR A 153 5.91 6.98 -7.22
C THR A 153 6.95 7.71 -8.06
N PHE A 154 7.54 8.75 -7.47
CA PHE A 154 8.72 9.46 -7.95
C PHE A 154 9.88 9.13 -7.01
N THR A 155 11.02 8.67 -7.52
CA THR A 155 12.16 8.25 -6.69
C THR A 155 13.41 9.00 -7.14
N SER A 156 14.27 9.40 -6.21
CA SER A 156 15.57 9.98 -6.53
C SER A 156 16.51 8.98 -7.20
N PRO A 157 17.36 9.40 -8.16
CA PRO A 157 18.41 8.55 -8.71
C PRO A 157 19.36 8.02 -7.61
N PRO A 158 19.94 6.82 -7.76
CA PRO A 158 20.78 6.19 -6.73
C PRO A 158 22.08 6.96 -6.44
N SER A 159 22.51 7.83 -7.35
CA SER A 159 23.69 8.68 -7.19
C SER A 159 23.41 10.03 -6.52
N GLY A 160 22.15 10.33 -6.19
CA GLY A 160 21.70 11.61 -5.68
C GLY A 160 21.27 11.60 -4.22
N PRO A 161 20.80 12.76 -3.70
CA PRO A 161 20.14 12.83 -2.40
C PRO A 161 18.91 11.92 -2.35
N THR A 162 18.68 11.23 -1.24
CA THR A 162 17.50 10.39 -1.06
C THR A 162 16.24 11.25 -1.00
N ALA A 163 15.34 11.04 -1.95
CA ALA A 163 14.00 11.61 -1.92
C ALA A 163 13.00 10.68 -2.62
N GLN A 164 11.77 10.64 -2.13
CA GLN A 164 10.67 9.95 -2.81
C GLN A 164 9.35 10.65 -2.54
N VAL A 165 8.54 10.79 -3.58
CA VAL A 165 7.17 11.30 -3.49
C VAL A 165 6.22 10.18 -3.90
N GLU A 166 5.23 9.89 -3.06
CA GLU A 166 4.23 8.85 -3.30
C GLU A 166 2.84 9.48 -3.30
N VAL A 167 2.05 9.19 -4.34
CA VAL A 167 0.67 9.66 -4.47
C VAL A 167 -0.25 8.44 -4.47
N PHE A 168 -1.08 8.29 -3.44
CA PHE A 168 -2.07 7.22 -3.31
C PHE A 168 -3.46 7.76 -3.62
N VAL A 169 -4.23 7.05 -4.44
CA VAL A 169 -5.61 7.43 -4.79
C VAL A 169 -6.60 6.38 -4.31
N GLY A 170 -7.72 6.81 -3.77
CA GLY A 170 -8.86 5.95 -3.45
C GLY A 170 -8.94 5.55 -1.98
N PRO A 171 -9.70 4.47 -1.68
CA PRO A 171 -9.91 4.01 -0.31
C PRO A 171 -8.61 3.72 0.44
N GLY A 172 -7.54 3.35 -0.27
CA GLY A 172 -6.20 3.17 0.31
C GLY A 172 -5.67 4.44 0.97
N ALA A 173 -5.83 5.60 0.34
CA ALA A 173 -5.41 6.88 0.93
C ALA A 173 -6.15 7.20 2.23
N LYS A 174 -7.47 6.95 2.28
CA LYS A 174 -8.24 7.10 3.50
C LYS A 174 -7.80 6.11 4.59
N LYS A 175 -7.51 4.87 4.20
CA LYS A 175 -7.08 3.84 5.15
C LYS A 175 -5.75 4.21 5.82
N ILE A 176 -4.82 4.83 5.10
CA ILE A 176 -3.55 5.34 5.66
C ILE A 176 -3.84 6.40 6.73
N LEU A 177 -4.71 7.38 6.42
CA LEU A 177 -5.12 8.42 7.38
C LEU A 177 -5.74 7.80 8.65
N ASP A 178 -6.66 6.85 8.48
CA ASP A 178 -7.34 6.20 9.60
C ASP A 178 -6.35 5.42 10.48
N ILE A 179 -5.40 4.69 9.87
CA ILE A 179 -4.35 3.96 10.61
C ILE A 179 -3.45 4.94 11.38
N ASN A 180 -2.98 6.02 10.75
CA ASN A 180 -2.09 6.96 11.43
C ASN A 180 -2.80 7.68 12.59
N ARG A 181 -4.12 7.91 12.49
CA ARG A 181 -4.94 8.36 13.63
C ARG A 181 -5.00 7.34 14.75
N GLU A 182 -5.22 6.07 14.43
CA GLU A 182 -5.22 4.97 15.42
C GLU A 182 -3.85 4.83 16.12
N LEU A 183 -2.77 5.10 15.39
CA LEU A 183 -1.39 5.09 15.91
C LEU A 183 -1.03 6.35 16.71
N GLY A 184 -1.92 7.34 16.81
CA GLY A 184 -1.73 8.53 17.63
C GLY A 184 -0.89 9.64 16.99
N HIS A 185 -0.71 9.62 15.66
CA HIS A 185 -0.07 10.72 14.97
C HIS A 185 -0.89 12.00 15.09
N GLU A 186 -0.21 13.14 15.24
CA GLU A 186 -0.88 14.44 15.30
C GLU A 186 -1.21 14.93 13.89
N PHE A 187 -2.45 15.36 13.71
CA PHE A 187 -2.94 15.90 12.45
C PHE A 187 -3.32 17.36 12.59
N ARG A 188 -2.90 18.15 11.61
CA ARG A 188 -3.36 19.52 11.43
C ARG A 188 -4.38 19.56 10.30
N GLU A 189 -5.53 20.15 10.56
CA GLU A 189 -6.54 20.42 9.53
C GLU A 189 -6.01 21.46 8.53
N LEU A 190 -6.13 21.16 7.23
CA LEU A 190 -5.79 22.07 6.14
C LEU A 190 -7.05 22.75 5.62
N ARG A 191 -7.43 23.88 6.23
CA ARG A 191 -8.66 24.58 5.87
C ARG A 191 -8.58 25.17 4.46
N GLY A 192 -9.67 25.00 3.70
CA GLY A 192 -9.77 25.51 2.33
C GLY A 192 -9.03 24.66 1.29
N VAL A 193 -8.64 23.43 1.66
CA VAL A 193 -8.10 22.42 0.74
C VAL A 193 -9.10 21.27 0.66
N GLY A 194 -9.74 21.12 -0.50
CA GLY A 194 -10.78 20.10 -0.71
C GLY A 194 -12.02 20.27 0.18
N ASP A 195 -12.82 19.21 0.26
CA ASP A 195 -13.92 19.08 1.22
C ASP A 195 -13.39 18.78 2.63
N GLU A 196 -12.37 17.92 2.70
CA GLU A 196 -11.63 17.62 3.93
C GLU A 196 -10.14 17.46 3.61
N ALA A 197 -9.26 18.03 4.43
CA ALA A 197 -7.83 17.80 4.28
C ALA A 197 -7.07 17.88 5.61
N TYR A 198 -6.03 17.04 5.70
CA TYR A 198 -5.21 16.90 6.90
C TYR A 198 -3.74 16.80 6.51
N ALA A 199 -2.88 17.40 7.32
CA ALA A 199 -1.43 17.26 7.24
C ALA A 199 -0.90 16.59 8.50
N GLU A 200 0.04 15.70 8.27
CA GLU A 200 1.00 15.18 9.22
C GLU A 200 2.40 15.70 8.81
N ASP A 201 3.46 15.35 9.54
CA ASP A 201 4.81 15.85 9.30
C ASP A 201 5.32 15.63 7.85
N ASN A 202 5.06 14.46 7.26
CA ASN A 202 5.52 14.12 5.91
C ASN A 202 4.40 13.62 4.96
N ASN A 203 3.15 13.67 5.42
CA ASN A 203 1.99 13.22 4.65
C ASN A 203 0.91 14.29 4.63
N VAL A 204 0.23 14.42 3.49
CA VAL A 204 -1.04 15.15 3.37
C VAL A 204 -2.12 14.23 2.84
N TYR A 205 -3.34 14.48 3.27
CA TYR A 205 -4.53 13.73 2.91
C TYR A 205 -5.56 14.74 2.43
N VAL A 206 -6.12 14.52 1.25
CA VAL A 206 -7.11 15.39 0.62
C VAL A 206 -8.30 14.53 0.25
N HIS A 207 -9.49 15.03 0.56
CA HIS A 207 -10.76 14.50 0.11
C HIS A 207 -11.51 15.59 -0.65
N THR A 208 -11.86 15.30 -1.89
CA THR A 208 -12.64 16.20 -2.74
C THR A 208 -13.59 15.35 -3.57
N SER A 209 -14.87 15.72 -3.65
CA SER A 209 -15.86 15.08 -4.52
C SER A 209 -16.00 13.54 -4.31
N GLY A 210 -15.80 13.07 -3.08
CA GLY A 210 -15.87 11.64 -2.74
C GLY A 210 -14.58 10.85 -2.99
N GLN A 211 -13.51 11.52 -3.44
CA GLN A 211 -12.23 10.90 -3.77
C GLN A 211 -11.17 11.26 -2.73
N TRP A 212 -10.53 10.24 -2.16
CA TRP A 212 -9.38 10.42 -1.26
C TRP A 212 -8.07 10.36 -2.05
N VAL A 213 -7.14 11.25 -1.69
CA VAL A 213 -5.75 11.25 -2.15
C VAL A 213 -4.83 11.43 -0.95
N SER A 214 -3.73 10.69 -0.91
CA SER A 214 -2.64 10.91 0.05
C SER A 214 -1.36 11.18 -0.71
N ILE A 215 -0.60 12.19 -0.28
CA ILE A 215 0.72 12.49 -0.80
C ILE A 215 1.70 12.32 0.35
N ARG A 216 2.71 11.48 0.16
CA ARG A 216 3.78 11.22 1.12
C ARG A 216 5.11 11.68 0.55
N LEU A 217 5.86 12.41 1.37
CA LEU A 217 7.25 12.78 1.09
C LEU A 217 8.18 11.96 1.99
N VAL A 218 9.10 11.23 1.37
CA VAL A 218 10.23 10.62 2.05
C VAL A 218 11.45 11.45 1.74
N LEU A 219 11.98 12.13 2.75
CA LEU A 219 13.15 13.00 2.64
C LEU A 219 13.96 12.93 3.94
N LEU A 220 15.28 13.05 3.84
CA LEU A 220 16.20 12.98 4.99
C LEU A 220 16.48 14.37 5.58
N ASN A 221 15.43 15.11 5.94
CA ASN A 221 15.50 16.43 6.57
C ASN A 221 14.57 16.55 7.79
N ASP A 222 14.56 17.72 8.44
CA ASP A 222 13.58 18.02 9.48
C ASP A 222 12.18 18.11 8.85
N PRO A 223 11.20 17.27 9.24
CA PRO A 223 9.87 17.30 8.66
C PRO A 223 9.15 18.65 8.80
N ALA A 224 9.52 19.48 9.78
CA ALA A 224 8.97 20.82 9.92
C ALA A 224 9.24 21.70 8.69
N GLU A 225 10.34 21.46 7.95
CA GLU A 225 10.69 22.17 6.71
C GLU A 225 9.75 21.80 5.55
N ASN A 226 9.14 20.62 5.60
CA ASN A 226 8.31 20.07 4.52
C ASN A 226 6.85 20.54 4.59
N ARG A 227 6.45 21.13 5.73
CA ARG A 227 5.04 21.46 6.03
C ARG A 227 4.39 22.37 4.98
N GLN A 228 5.03 23.48 4.65
CA GLN A 228 4.47 24.44 3.71
C GLN A 228 4.47 23.90 2.27
N PRO A 229 5.57 23.33 1.75
CA PRO A 229 5.56 22.69 0.42
C PRO A 229 4.50 21.61 0.25
N LEU A 230 4.31 20.75 1.25
CA LEU A 230 3.27 19.71 1.22
C LEU A 230 1.86 20.29 1.19
N GLU A 231 1.58 21.32 2.00
CA GLU A 231 0.28 22.00 2.01
C GLU A 231 -0.02 22.69 0.67
N ASP A 232 0.99 23.31 0.07
CA ASP A 232 0.84 23.97 -1.22
C ASP A 232 0.55 22.96 -2.34
N LEU A 233 1.24 21.81 -2.34
CA LEU A 233 0.94 20.73 -3.27
C LEU A 233 -0.45 20.12 -3.03
N ALA A 234 -0.87 19.97 -1.76
CA ALA A 234 -2.21 19.50 -1.42
C ALA A 234 -3.30 20.39 -2.03
N ARG A 235 -3.10 21.72 -2.00
CA ARG A 235 -4.01 22.70 -2.61
C ARG A 235 -4.08 22.58 -4.13
N VAL A 236 -2.94 22.33 -4.77
CA VAL A 236 -2.89 22.08 -6.22
C VAL A 236 -3.66 20.81 -6.58
N VAL A 237 -3.40 19.71 -5.86
CA VAL A 237 -4.06 18.42 -6.09
C VAL A 237 -5.56 18.53 -5.82
N ALA A 238 -5.98 19.21 -4.75
CA ALA A 238 -7.39 19.43 -4.47
C ALA A 238 -8.13 20.16 -5.60
N GLY A 239 -7.46 21.05 -6.33
CA GLY A 239 -8.05 21.74 -7.49
C GLY A 239 -8.10 20.90 -8.78
N ARG A 240 -7.48 19.72 -8.79
CA ARG A 240 -7.49 18.76 -9.90
C ARG A 240 -8.52 17.64 -9.71
N LEU A 241 -9.02 17.46 -8.48
CA LEU A 241 -10.08 16.52 -8.10
C LEU A 241 -11.46 17.18 -8.28
#